data_AF-A0A4Z0LWF8-F1
#
_entry.id   AF-A0A4Z0LWF8-F1
#
_cell.length_a   1.000
_cell.length_b   1.000
_cell.length_c   1.000
_cell.angle_alpha   90.00
_cell.angle_beta   90.00
_cell.angle_gamma   90.00
#
_symmetry.space_group_name_H-M   'P 1'
#
loop_
_entity.id
_entity.type
_entity.pdbx_description
1 polymer ?
#
loop_
_entity_poly.entity_id
_entity_poly.type
_entity_poly.pdbx_seq_one_letter_code
_entity_poly.pdbx_strand_id
1 'polypeptide(L)'
;MIHIRFKQAVLATAVGIASSIALAQNQAPAEGGIVTDFKTAVTQGVLLSPRVNADWYNFEATREAEMGARGGYLPSVDVYAEYGRERRETPLVDFGDYSRDATRFSITQMLFDGFATRDEVARLGYAKLSRYYEFKRSSEEAALEAVQAYLETVKFQQLVKFAEDNYKVHREVYDKIAERTGGGVNRGVDQEQASARVALAESNLVTEITNLHDVITRFHRVIHGQPADNLQLPAVPAGEIPAMRDTALEIAYQQSPVINAAIENLRSAQEALNATNSPFMPRVDLRYRNEVEHDTDGVEGRFDQEALELVFSYNLFRGGADSARKREYYNLYNAAIEERKQACLNVRQEVTIAFNNIEALEQQVMLTERNRIAQDKTRRAYRDQFDIGNRTLLDLLDSQNEYFDTQRAHITAQTDLATAQARTLSNMGLLLASLEVDGLNAERLAELDLDLGRDADDENAQALCPAAIPMPASVDREALFARLNASADPAAVAASSAALAGLAAGSDRYREVGGDMVALEMNVQFALNSSVISSAYDDEIANAAVVLREHPNIRATIEGHTDSTGTAEYNQWLSERRASSVRDMLIREHGIPGDQLVAVGRGQTLPIADNDTVEGRARNRRVEMVMDVAM
;
A
#
# COMPACT_ATOMS: atom_id res chain seq x y z
N MET A 1 -29.41 -78.89 -12.21
CA MET A 1 -30.83 -78.70 -12.58
C MET A 1 -31.49 -77.79 -11.55
N ILE A 2 -31.49 -76.48 -11.81
CA ILE A 2 -32.42 -75.54 -11.17
C ILE A 2 -32.88 -74.64 -12.32
N HIS A 3 -34.11 -74.84 -12.78
CA HIS A 3 -34.76 -74.01 -13.79
C HIS A 3 -35.32 -72.77 -13.11
N ILE A 4 -34.79 -71.59 -13.42
CA ILE A 4 -35.44 -70.32 -13.11
C ILE A 4 -36.04 -69.78 -14.40
N ARG A 5 -37.37 -69.90 -14.51
CA ARG A 5 -38.17 -69.31 -15.59
C ARG A 5 -38.21 -67.79 -15.41
N PHE A 6 -37.71 -67.05 -16.39
CA PHE A 6 -37.99 -65.63 -16.55
C PHE A 6 -39.49 -65.44 -16.81
N LYS A 7 -40.19 -64.78 -15.89
CA LYS A 7 -41.49 -64.17 -16.17
C LYS A 7 -41.24 -62.73 -16.62
N GLN A 8 -41.68 -62.42 -17.84
CA GLN A 8 -41.96 -61.06 -18.27
C GLN A 8 -43.05 -60.47 -17.37
N ALA A 9 -42.67 -59.58 -16.45
CA ALA A 9 -43.55 -58.60 -15.84
C ALA A 9 -42.73 -57.61 -15.01
N VAL A 10 -43.09 -56.33 -15.12
CA VAL A 10 -42.64 -55.19 -14.32
C VAL A 10 -41.34 -54.53 -14.82
N LEU A 11 -41.49 -53.85 -15.96
CA LEU A 11 -40.75 -52.64 -16.29
C LEU A 11 -41.46 -51.47 -15.58
N ALA A 12 -41.05 -51.14 -14.35
CA ALA A 12 -41.32 -49.86 -13.68
C ALA A 12 -40.76 -49.92 -12.24
N THR A 13 -40.14 -48.83 -11.81
CA THR A 13 -39.46 -48.61 -10.50
C THR A 13 -38.08 -49.28 -10.44
N ALA A 14 -36.96 -48.61 -10.13
CA ALA A 14 -36.72 -47.25 -9.67
C ALA A 14 -35.35 -46.78 -10.18
N VAL A 15 -35.33 -45.78 -11.06
CA VAL A 15 -34.19 -44.86 -11.18
C VAL A 15 -34.73 -43.51 -10.80
N GLY A 16 -34.70 -43.28 -9.49
CA GLY A 16 -35.10 -42.05 -8.84
C GLY A 16 -34.14 -41.78 -7.69
N ILE A 17 -32.83 -41.86 -7.95
CA ILE A 17 -31.87 -41.12 -7.14
C ILE A 17 -31.91 -39.71 -7.70
N ALA A 18 -32.97 -39.00 -7.33
CA ALA A 18 -32.96 -37.55 -7.36
C ALA A 18 -31.89 -37.15 -6.36
N SER A 19 -30.71 -36.80 -6.87
CA SER A 19 -29.71 -36.06 -6.12
C SER A 19 -30.38 -34.79 -5.64
N SER A 20 -30.86 -34.80 -4.40
CA SER A 20 -31.14 -33.59 -3.66
C SER A 20 -29.80 -32.93 -3.41
N ILE A 21 -29.31 -32.21 -4.42
CA ILE A 21 -28.38 -31.10 -4.21
C ILE A 21 -29.18 -30.13 -3.34
N ALA A 22 -29.03 -30.27 -2.03
CA ALA A 22 -29.32 -29.19 -1.12
C ALA A 22 -28.34 -28.09 -1.53
N LEU A 23 -28.79 -27.22 -2.44
CA LEU A 23 -28.30 -25.86 -2.50
C LEU A 23 -28.52 -25.32 -1.10
N ALA A 24 -27.47 -25.41 -0.26
CA ALA A 24 -27.36 -24.58 0.91
C ALA A 24 -27.50 -23.16 0.36
N GLN A 25 -28.70 -22.60 0.54
CA GLN A 25 -28.90 -21.17 0.41
C GLN A 25 -28.07 -20.58 1.53
N ASN A 26 -26.78 -20.39 1.26
CA ASN A 26 -25.98 -19.43 1.98
C ASN A 26 -26.73 -18.13 1.74
N GLN A 27 -27.42 -17.65 2.78
CA GLN A 27 -28.02 -16.33 2.76
C GLN A 27 -26.85 -15.40 2.51
N ALA A 28 -26.75 -14.91 1.27
CA ALA A 28 -25.79 -13.86 0.95
C ALA A 28 -26.02 -12.74 1.98
N PRO A 29 -25.00 -12.33 2.74
CA PRO A 29 -25.15 -11.22 3.66
C PRO A 29 -25.70 -10.05 2.85
N ALA A 30 -26.78 -9.45 3.36
CA ALA A 30 -27.59 -8.48 2.63
C ALA A 30 -26.70 -7.44 1.93
N GLU A 31 -26.68 -7.48 0.59
CA GLU A 31 -26.04 -6.44 -0.22
C GLU A 31 -26.69 -5.09 0.11
N GLY A 32 -25.89 -4.10 0.49
CA GLY A 32 -26.35 -2.71 0.63
C GLY A 32 -26.62 -2.19 2.05
N GLY A 33 -26.11 -2.85 3.10
CA GLY A 33 -26.11 -2.27 4.45
C GLY A 33 -25.15 -1.09 4.61
N ILE A 34 -25.45 -0.18 5.54
CA ILE A 34 -24.50 0.85 5.99
C ILE A 34 -23.49 0.18 6.90
N VAL A 35 -22.20 0.29 6.56
CA VAL A 35 -21.09 -0.27 7.30
C VAL A 35 -20.54 0.77 8.25
N THR A 36 -20.69 0.55 9.56
CA THR A 36 -20.25 1.47 10.61
C THR A 36 -18.97 1.03 11.32
N ASP A 37 -18.65 -0.27 11.25
CA ASP A 37 -17.61 -0.91 12.05
C ASP A 37 -16.52 -1.53 11.16
N PHE A 38 -15.27 -1.43 11.63
CA PHE A 38 -14.08 -1.90 10.91
C PHE A 38 -14.06 -3.42 10.74
N LYS A 39 -14.35 -4.18 11.81
CA LYS A 39 -14.36 -5.65 11.75
C LYS A 39 -15.44 -6.15 10.79
N THR A 40 -16.62 -5.53 10.84
CA THR A 40 -17.71 -5.81 9.91
C THR A 40 -17.32 -5.55 8.45
N ALA A 41 -16.64 -4.43 8.18
CA ALA A 41 -16.16 -4.08 6.84
C ALA A 41 -15.19 -5.14 6.27
N VAL A 42 -14.21 -5.56 7.06
CA VAL A 42 -13.23 -6.59 6.65
C VAL A 42 -13.91 -7.94 6.45
N THR A 43 -14.80 -8.34 7.37
CA THR A 43 -15.55 -9.59 7.28
C THR A 43 -16.38 -9.65 6.00
N GLN A 44 -17.13 -8.59 5.69
CA GLN A 44 -17.92 -8.52 4.46
C GLN A 44 -17.04 -8.56 3.20
N GLY A 45 -15.94 -7.79 3.19
CA GLY A 45 -15.02 -7.77 2.04
C GLY A 45 -14.39 -9.12 1.75
N VAL A 46 -14.13 -9.94 2.76
CA VAL A 46 -13.58 -11.30 2.58
C VAL A 46 -14.66 -12.29 2.14
N LEU A 47 -15.81 -12.32 2.83
CA LEU A 47 -16.88 -13.28 2.55
C LEU A 47 -17.52 -13.08 1.17
N LEU A 48 -17.68 -11.82 0.74
CA LEU A 48 -18.30 -11.47 -0.54
C LEU A 48 -17.31 -11.41 -1.71
N SER A 49 -16.01 -11.54 -1.45
CA SER A 49 -15.00 -11.46 -2.52
C SER A 49 -15.19 -12.57 -3.57
N PRO A 50 -15.38 -12.23 -4.86
CA PRO A 50 -15.47 -13.23 -5.92
C PRO A 50 -14.18 -14.05 -6.07
N ARG A 51 -13.02 -13.45 -5.78
CA ARG A 51 -11.71 -14.11 -5.85
C ARG A 51 -11.58 -15.21 -4.79
N VAL A 52 -11.95 -14.89 -3.54
CA VAL A 52 -11.92 -15.86 -2.43
C VAL A 52 -12.89 -17.01 -2.69
N ASN A 53 -14.10 -16.69 -3.18
CA ASN A 53 -15.09 -17.70 -3.55
C ASN A 53 -14.62 -18.60 -4.70
N ALA A 54 -13.98 -18.04 -5.73
CA ALA A 54 -13.44 -18.84 -6.84
C ALA A 54 -12.35 -19.81 -6.36
N ASP A 55 -11.44 -19.35 -5.51
CA ASP A 55 -10.37 -20.19 -4.96
C ASP A 55 -10.89 -21.28 -4.01
N TRP A 56 -11.96 -20.99 -3.25
CA TRP A 56 -12.68 -22.00 -2.49
C TRP A 56 -13.20 -23.13 -3.40
N TYR A 57 -13.89 -22.80 -4.49
CA TYR A 57 -14.40 -23.81 -5.41
C TYR A 57 -13.27 -24.56 -6.16
N ASN A 58 -12.13 -23.91 -6.43
CA ASN A 58 -10.96 -24.57 -6.99
C ASN A 58 -10.34 -25.59 -6.00
N PHE A 59 -10.30 -25.24 -4.72
CA PHE A 59 -9.90 -26.16 -3.65
C PHE A 59 -10.85 -27.37 -3.56
N GLU A 60 -12.17 -27.12 -3.48
CA GLU A 60 -13.18 -28.18 -3.44
C GLU A 60 -13.11 -29.07 -4.68
N ALA A 61 -12.98 -28.50 -5.88
CA ALA A 61 -12.83 -29.26 -7.12
C ALA A 61 -11.59 -30.18 -7.09
N THR A 62 -10.49 -29.72 -6.52
CA THR A 62 -9.27 -30.53 -6.39
C THR A 62 -9.43 -31.63 -5.34
N ARG A 63 -10.18 -31.37 -4.26
CA ARG A 63 -10.55 -32.39 -3.27
C ARG A 63 -11.41 -33.49 -3.89
N GLU A 64 -12.44 -33.12 -4.66
CA GLU A 64 -13.28 -34.09 -5.38
C GLU A 64 -12.47 -34.86 -6.44
N ALA A 65 -11.50 -34.22 -7.10
CA ALA A 65 -10.58 -34.90 -8.00
C ALA A 65 -9.70 -35.94 -7.28
N GLU A 66 -9.19 -35.63 -6.09
CA GLU A 66 -8.46 -36.60 -5.25
C GLU A 66 -9.35 -37.81 -4.92
N MET A 67 -10.61 -37.57 -4.50
CA MET A 67 -11.56 -38.66 -4.22
C MET A 67 -11.90 -39.47 -5.47
N GLY A 68 -12.04 -38.82 -6.63
CA GLY A 68 -12.21 -39.48 -7.92
C GLY A 68 -11.02 -40.39 -8.27
N ALA A 69 -9.79 -39.94 -8.01
CA ALA A 69 -8.59 -40.75 -8.19
C ALA A 69 -8.52 -41.92 -7.21
N ARG A 70 -8.95 -41.75 -5.96
CA ARG A 70 -9.09 -42.86 -4.98
C ARG A 70 -10.08 -43.92 -5.46
N GLY A 71 -11.07 -43.55 -6.28
CA GLY A 71 -11.94 -44.48 -6.97
C GLY A 71 -11.21 -45.51 -7.83
N GLY A 72 -10.00 -45.21 -8.31
CA GLY A 72 -9.16 -46.14 -9.07
C GLY A 72 -8.70 -47.38 -8.29
N TYR A 73 -8.76 -47.35 -6.96
CA TYR A 73 -8.51 -48.53 -6.12
C TYR A 73 -9.71 -49.48 -6.03
N LEU A 74 -10.90 -48.99 -6.37
CA LEU A 74 -12.15 -49.73 -6.27
C LEU A 74 -12.45 -50.44 -7.60
N PRO A 75 -13.27 -51.50 -7.58
CA PRO A 75 -13.65 -52.18 -8.80
C PRO A 75 -14.58 -51.29 -9.64
N SER A 76 -14.40 -51.29 -10.96
CA SER A 76 -15.38 -50.74 -11.91
C SER A 76 -16.43 -51.80 -12.23
N VAL A 77 -17.69 -51.36 -12.37
CA VAL A 77 -18.81 -52.22 -12.75
C VAL A 77 -19.52 -51.55 -13.92
N ASP A 78 -19.49 -52.22 -15.06
CA ASP A 78 -19.91 -51.65 -16.34
C ASP A 78 -20.94 -52.57 -17.01
N VAL A 79 -22.00 -51.98 -17.56
CA VAL A 79 -22.98 -52.66 -18.41
C VAL A 79 -22.88 -52.04 -19.80
N TYR A 80 -22.60 -52.87 -20.78
CA TYR A 80 -22.62 -52.52 -22.19
C TYR A 80 -23.80 -53.23 -22.85
N ALA A 81 -24.60 -52.48 -23.61
CA ALA A 81 -25.69 -53.05 -24.40
C ALA A 81 -25.58 -52.51 -25.83
N GLU A 82 -25.64 -53.41 -26.80
CA GLU A 82 -25.56 -53.13 -28.23
C GLU A 82 -26.78 -53.73 -28.91
N TYR A 83 -27.34 -52.99 -29.86
CA TYR A 83 -28.36 -53.47 -30.79
C TYR A 83 -28.03 -52.90 -32.16
N GLY A 84 -27.94 -53.76 -33.18
CA GLY A 84 -27.51 -53.36 -34.51
C GLY A 84 -28.09 -54.26 -35.60
N ARG A 85 -27.97 -53.81 -36.84
CA ARG A 85 -28.25 -54.61 -38.03
C ARG A 85 -26.96 -54.80 -38.80
N GLU A 86 -26.58 -56.03 -39.03
CA GLU A 86 -25.32 -56.40 -39.64
C GLU A 86 -25.58 -57.17 -40.94
N ARG A 87 -24.76 -56.92 -41.96
CA ARG A 87 -24.68 -57.76 -43.15
C ARG A 87 -23.34 -58.48 -43.14
N ARG A 88 -23.35 -59.81 -43.19
CA ARG A 88 -22.11 -60.60 -43.15
C ARG A 88 -22.01 -61.56 -44.32
N GLU A 89 -20.92 -61.43 -45.07
CA GLU A 89 -20.55 -62.34 -46.15
C GLU A 89 -19.17 -62.90 -45.86
N THR A 90 -19.04 -64.23 -45.81
CA THR A 90 -17.76 -64.93 -45.62
C THR A 90 -17.41 -65.74 -46.88
N PRO A 91 -16.14 -66.09 -47.11
CA PRO A 91 -15.75 -66.83 -48.31
C PRO A 91 -16.46 -68.19 -48.51
N LEU A 92 -17.02 -68.75 -47.43
CA LEU A 92 -17.68 -70.06 -47.44
C LEU A 92 -19.22 -69.96 -47.31
N VAL A 93 -19.74 -68.88 -46.72
CA VAL A 93 -21.16 -68.73 -46.38
C VAL A 93 -21.57 -67.25 -46.44
N ASP A 94 -22.64 -66.96 -47.17
CA ASP A 94 -23.36 -65.67 -47.12
C ASP A 94 -24.44 -65.76 -46.03
N PHE A 95 -24.33 -64.93 -45.00
CA PHE A 95 -25.26 -64.89 -43.86
C PHE A 95 -26.34 -63.81 -44.02
N GLY A 96 -26.28 -63.02 -45.10
CA GLY A 96 -27.28 -61.98 -45.38
C GLY A 96 -27.30 -60.86 -44.34
N ASP A 97 -28.45 -60.17 -44.26
CA ASP A 97 -28.71 -59.10 -43.30
C ASP A 97 -29.46 -59.66 -42.08
N TYR A 98 -28.96 -59.43 -40.87
CA TYR A 98 -29.57 -59.87 -39.63
C TYR A 98 -29.51 -58.78 -38.56
N SER A 99 -30.42 -58.82 -37.58
CA SER A 99 -30.33 -58.01 -36.37
C SER A 99 -29.54 -58.78 -35.33
N ARG A 100 -28.69 -58.08 -34.58
CA ARG A 100 -27.97 -58.64 -33.44
C ARG A 100 -28.15 -57.75 -32.23
N ASP A 101 -28.20 -58.37 -31.06
CA ASP A 101 -28.10 -57.69 -29.79
C ASP A 101 -27.09 -58.38 -28.88
N ALA A 102 -26.39 -57.58 -28.08
CA ALA A 102 -25.42 -58.05 -27.11
C ALA A 102 -25.55 -57.25 -25.83
N THR A 103 -25.60 -57.93 -24.70
CA THR A 103 -25.52 -57.32 -23.37
C THR A 103 -24.34 -57.92 -22.62
N ARG A 104 -23.36 -57.08 -22.28
CA ARG A 104 -22.17 -57.45 -21.54
C ARG A 104 -22.16 -56.74 -20.19
N PHE A 105 -22.12 -57.52 -19.13
CA PHE A 105 -21.81 -57.07 -17.78
C PHE A 105 -20.33 -57.37 -17.50
N SER A 106 -19.58 -56.38 -17.02
CA SER A 106 -18.18 -56.57 -16.64
C SER A 106 -17.86 -55.93 -15.31
N ILE A 107 -17.09 -56.64 -14.49
CA ILE A 107 -16.47 -56.11 -13.26
C ILE A 107 -14.97 -56.14 -13.47
N THR A 108 -14.29 -55.00 -13.32
CA THR A 108 -12.83 -54.90 -13.43
C THR A 108 -12.24 -54.37 -12.14
N GLN A 109 -11.36 -55.14 -11.50
CA GLN A 109 -10.58 -54.72 -10.34
C GLN A 109 -9.11 -54.59 -10.75
N MET A 110 -8.55 -53.39 -10.61
CA MET A 110 -7.10 -53.19 -10.73
C MET A 110 -6.42 -53.83 -9.51
N LEU A 111 -5.47 -54.74 -9.75
CA LEU A 111 -4.64 -55.33 -8.70
C LEU A 111 -3.28 -54.64 -8.60
N PHE A 112 -2.73 -54.23 -9.74
CA PHE A 112 -1.49 -53.47 -9.83
C PHE A 112 -1.43 -52.68 -11.14
N ASP A 113 -0.99 -51.43 -11.12
CA ASP A 113 -0.89 -50.56 -12.30
C ASP A 113 0.48 -49.85 -12.41
N GLY A 114 1.52 -50.41 -11.79
CA GLY A 114 2.81 -49.73 -11.74
C GLY A 114 2.83 -48.53 -10.79
N PHE A 115 1.96 -48.52 -9.77
CA PHE A 115 1.76 -47.43 -8.81
C PHE A 115 1.16 -46.15 -9.41
N ALA A 116 0.58 -46.20 -10.62
CA ALA A 116 -0.02 -45.02 -11.26
C ALA A 116 -1.12 -44.40 -10.39
N THR A 117 -2.07 -45.20 -9.90
CA THR A 117 -3.17 -44.74 -9.06
C THR A 117 -2.67 -44.21 -7.72
N ARG A 118 -1.61 -44.81 -7.17
CA ARG A 118 -1.00 -44.36 -5.91
C ARG A 118 -0.37 -42.98 -6.04
N ASP A 119 0.49 -42.83 -7.04
CA ASP A 119 1.22 -41.59 -7.24
C ASP A 119 0.26 -40.47 -7.72
N GLU A 120 -0.82 -40.81 -8.46
CA GLU A 120 -1.86 -39.85 -8.85
C GLU A 120 -2.69 -39.36 -7.65
N VAL A 121 -3.07 -40.25 -6.72
CA VAL A 121 -3.75 -39.87 -5.48
C VAL A 121 -2.85 -38.98 -4.62
N ALA A 122 -1.56 -39.32 -4.49
CA ALA A 122 -0.60 -38.50 -3.77
C ALA A 122 -0.40 -37.13 -4.43
N ARG A 123 -0.24 -37.08 -5.76
CA ARG A 123 -0.15 -35.84 -6.55
C ARG A 123 -1.35 -34.93 -6.31
N LEU A 124 -2.57 -35.47 -6.39
CA LEU A 124 -3.79 -34.71 -6.17
C LEU A 124 -3.97 -34.30 -4.70
N GLY A 125 -3.50 -35.11 -3.75
CA GLY A 125 -3.46 -34.75 -2.34
C GLY A 125 -2.61 -33.50 -2.07
N TYR A 126 -1.40 -33.43 -2.63
CA TYR A 126 -0.56 -32.23 -2.54
C TYR A 126 -1.11 -31.07 -3.37
N ALA A 127 -1.69 -31.33 -4.55
CA ALA A 127 -2.35 -30.29 -5.34
C ALA A 127 -3.52 -29.66 -4.57
N LYS A 128 -4.32 -30.46 -3.84
CA LYS A 128 -5.39 -29.99 -2.95
C LYS A 128 -4.84 -29.07 -1.88
N LEU A 129 -3.76 -29.46 -1.20
CA LEU A 129 -3.13 -28.61 -0.18
C LEU A 129 -2.56 -27.31 -0.77
N SER A 130 -1.99 -27.36 -1.97
CA SER A 130 -1.56 -26.15 -2.69
C SER A 130 -2.74 -25.20 -2.93
N ARG A 131 -3.88 -25.70 -3.45
CA ARG A 131 -5.11 -24.90 -3.64
C ARG A 131 -5.68 -24.36 -2.34
N TYR A 132 -5.57 -25.10 -1.24
CA TYR A 132 -5.96 -24.62 0.09
C TYR A 132 -5.14 -23.40 0.54
N TYR A 133 -3.81 -23.44 0.37
CA TYR A 133 -2.96 -22.30 0.71
C TYR A 133 -3.13 -21.12 -0.25
N GLU A 134 -3.44 -21.37 -1.53
CA GLU A 134 -3.86 -20.31 -2.46
C GLU A 134 -5.16 -19.64 -2.01
N PHE A 135 -6.16 -20.41 -1.57
CA PHE A 135 -7.39 -19.88 -0.98
C PHE A 135 -7.11 -19.04 0.28
N LYS A 136 -6.23 -19.51 1.17
CA LYS A 136 -5.77 -18.72 2.34
C LYS A 136 -5.10 -17.42 1.91
N ARG A 137 -4.19 -17.47 0.93
CA ARG A 137 -3.54 -16.28 0.37
C ARG A 137 -4.55 -15.27 -0.14
N SER A 138 -5.51 -15.71 -0.96
CA SER A 138 -6.54 -14.84 -1.51
C SER A 138 -7.45 -14.25 -0.44
N SER A 139 -7.68 -14.98 0.66
CA SER A 139 -8.43 -14.49 1.83
C SER A 139 -7.66 -13.38 2.56
N GLU A 140 -6.37 -13.57 2.81
CA GLU A 140 -5.47 -12.56 3.42
C GLU A 140 -5.35 -11.31 2.54
N GLU A 141 -5.22 -11.48 1.22
CA GLU A 141 -5.14 -10.36 0.27
C GLU A 141 -6.48 -9.60 0.17
N ALA A 142 -7.62 -10.30 0.20
CA ALA A 142 -8.94 -9.67 0.21
C ALA A 142 -9.17 -8.90 1.53
N ALA A 143 -8.72 -9.44 2.65
CA ALA A 143 -8.75 -8.74 3.94
C ALA A 143 -7.91 -7.47 3.90
N LEU A 144 -6.68 -7.54 3.38
CA LEU A 144 -5.80 -6.37 3.23
C LEU A 144 -6.43 -5.29 2.33
N GLU A 145 -7.04 -5.70 1.20
CA GLU A 145 -7.73 -4.77 0.30
C GLU A 145 -8.92 -4.08 1.00
N ALA A 146 -9.69 -4.83 1.80
CA ALA A 146 -10.79 -4.28 2.59
C ALA A 146 -10.30 -3.30 3.67
N VAL A 147 -9.21 -3.63 4.37
CA VAL A 147 -8.57 -2.73 5.35
C VAL A 147 -8.12 -1.43 4.67
N GLN A 148 -7.45 -1.52 3.52
CA GLN A 148 -7.01 -0.36 2.76
C GLN A 148 -8.18 0.52 2.32
N ALA A 149 -9.24 -0.08 1.76
CA ALA A 149 -10.43 0.66 1.33
C ALA A 149 -11.13 1.37 2.50
N TYR A 150 -11.20 0.72 3.67
CA TYR A 150 -11.75 1.33 4.89
C TYR A 150 -10.89 2.51 5.37
N LEU A 151 -9.57 2.32 5.50
CA LEU A 151 -8.64 3.36 5.96
C LEU A 151 -8.57 4.56 5.00
N GLU A 152 -8.60 4.31 3.69
CA GLU A 152 -8.69 5.37 2.68
C GLU A 152 -9.98 6.17 2.85
N THR A 153 -11.11 5.50 3.11
CA THR A 153 -12.40 6.18 3.30
C THR A 153 -12.39 7.04 4.56
N VAL A 154 -11.87 6.53 5.67
CA VAL A 154 -11.65 7.31 6.90
C VAL A 154 -10.80 8.55 6.61
N LYS A 155 -9.69 8.38 5.88
CA LYS A 155 -8.80 9.49 5.50
C LYS A 155 -9.54 10.56 4.73
N PHE A 156 -10.22 10.21 3.63
CA PHE A 156 -10.87 11.21 2.77
C PHE A 156 -12.10 11.84 3.41
N GLN A 157 -12.84 11.13 4.27
CA GLN A 157 -13.88 11.74 5.10
C GLN A 157 -13.30 12.83 6.01
N GLN A 158 -12.14 12.57 6.64
CA GLN A 158 -11.45 13.59 7.44
C GLN A 158 -10.86 14.73 6.60
N LEU A 159 -10.29 14.45 5.43
CA LEU A 159 -9.75 15.49 4.53
C LEU A 159 -10.84 16.45 4.06
N VAL A 160 -12.02 15.94 3.69
CA VAL A 160 -13.19 16.77 3.36
C VAL A 160 -13.58 17.64 4.55
N LYS A 161 -13.63 17.08 5.76
CA LYS A 161 -13.94 17.85 6.97
C LYS A 161 -12.91 18.95 7.24
N PHE A 162 -11.61 18.65 7.12
CA PHE A 162 -10.56 19.66 7.28
C PHE A 162 -10.65 20.75 6.22
N ALA A 163 -10.95 20.40 4.97
CA ALA A 163 -11.12 21.36 3.88
C ALA A 163 -12.37 22.23 4.08
N GLU A 164 -13.45 21.65 4.57
CA GLU A 164 -14.68 22.36 4.91
C GLU A 164 -14.45 23.37 6.04
N ASP A 165 -13.80 22.95 7.12
CA ASP A 165 -13.44 23.82 8.24
C ASP A 165 -12.49 24.94 7.79
N ASN A 166 -11.51 24.64 6.93
CA ASN A 166 -10.59 25.63 6.38
C ASN A 166 -11.33 26.66 5.50
N TYR A 167 -12.24 26.20 4.64
CA TYR A 167 -13.09 27.08 3.83
C TYR A 167 -13.96 28.00 4.69
N LYS A 168 -14.63 27.45 5.72
CA LYS A 168 -15.44 28.23 6.66
C LYS A 168 -14.63 29.35 7.31
N VAL A 169 -13.42 29.03 7.81
CA VAL A 169 -12.56 30.03 8.44
C VAL A 169 -12.13 31.12 7.45
N HIS A 170 -11.69 30.76 6.24
CA HIS A 170 -11.30 31.76 5.25
C HIS A 170 -12.47 32.64 4.82
N ARG A 171 -13.68 32.07 4.71
CA ARG A 171 -14.90 32.83 4.39
C ARG A 171 -15.29 33.79 5.51
N GLU A 172 -15.23 33.35 6.76
CA GLU A 172 -15.44 34.23 7.93
C GLU A 172 -14.45 35.40 7.96
N VAL A 173 -13.18 35.14 7.65
CA VAL A 173 -12.15 36.19 7.59
C VAL A 173 -12.42 37.15 6.44
N TYR A 174 -12.80 36.65 5.26
CA TYR A 174 -13.19 37.49 4.12
C TYR A 174 -14.38 38.40 4.45
N ASP A 175 -15.44 37.87 5.06
CA ASP A 175 -16.63 38.65 5.40
C ASP A 175 -16.28 39.80 6.37
N LYS A 176 -15.45 39.54 7.38
CA LYS A 176 -14.93 40.56 8.30
C LYS A 176 -14.09 41.63 7.60
N ILE A 177 -13.24 41.23 6.66
CA ILE A 177 -12.40 42.17 5.91
C ILE A 177 -13.25 43.02 4.96
N ALA A 178 -14.21 42.42 4.26
CA ALA A 178 -15.11 43.12 3.35
C ALA A 178 -15.94 44.17 4.09
N GLU A 179 -16.42 43.87 5.31
CA GLU A 179 -17.12 44.85 6.16
C GLU A 179 -16.21 46.02 6.55
N ARG A 180 -14.97 45.73 7.00
CA ARG A 180 -13.98 46.77 7.36
C ARG A 180 -13.57 47.63 6.17
N THR A 181 -13.42 47.06 4.98
CA THR A 181 -13.09 47.80 3.75
C THR A 181 -14.27 48.64 3.28
N GLY A 182 -15.50 48.11 3.33
CA GLY A 182 -16.72 48.85 3.03
C GLY A 182 -16.97 50.05 3.97
N GLY A 183 -16.52 49.93 5.23
CA GLY A 183 -16.49 51.03 6.20
C GLY A 183 -15.30 51.99 6.06
N GLY A 184 -14.40 51.79 5.09
CA GLY A 184 -13.22 52.63 4.84
C GLY A 184 -12.05 52.43 5.82
N VAL A 185 -12.08 51.37 6.64
CA VAL A 185 -11.10 51.09 7.69
C VAL A 185 -9.92 50.26 7.17
N ASN A 186 -10.13 49.45 6.14
CA ASN A 186 -9.12 48.57 5.55
C ASN A 186 -8.80 48.91 4.08
N ARG A 187 -7.65 48.42 3.60
CA ARG A 187 -7.20 48.62 2.21
C ARG A 187 -7.91 47.63 1.29
N GLY A 188 -8.25 48.04 0.07
CA GLY A 188 -8.83 47.15 -0.94
C GLY A 188 -7.97 45.92 -1.26
N VAL A 189 -6.64 46.01 -1.09
CA VAL A 189 -5.69 44.90 -1.31
C VAL A 189 -5.95 43.73 -0.34
N ASP A 190 -6.29 44.02 0.92
CA ASP A 190 -6.55 42.99 1.93
C ASP A 190 -7.81 42.18 1.57
N GLN A 191 -8.81 42.84 0.98
CA GLN A 191 -10.03 42.20 0.50
C GLN A 191 -9.75 41.26 -0.70
N GLU A 192 -8.94 41.70 -1.65
CA GLU A 192 -8.55 40.87 -2.80
C GLU A 192 -7.72 39.65 -2.35
N GLN A 193 -6.81 39.84 -1.39
CA GLN A 193 -6.03 38.74 -0.83
C GLN A 193 -6.89 37.71 -0.09
N ALA A 194 -7.85 38.17 0.71
CA ALA A 194 -8.81 37.28 1.37
C ALA A 194 -9.69 36.54 0.34
N SER A 195 -10.14 37.24 -0.71
CA SER A 195 -10.90 36.65 -1.83
C SER A 195 -10.14 35.51 -2.50
N ALA A 196 -8.85 35.72 -2.80
CA ALA A 196 -7.99 34.70 -3.39
C ALA A 196 -7.84 33.46 -2.50
N ARG A 197 -7.71 33.64 -1.17
CA ARG A 197 -7.64 32.51 -0.23
C ARG A 197 -8.95 31.74 -0.11
N VAL A 198 -10.10 32.41 -0.15
CA VAL A 198 -11.42 31.75 -0.17
C VAL A 198 -11.56 30.89 -1.44
N ALA A 199 -11.22 31.44 -2.61
CA ALA A 199 -11.29 30.70 -3.87
C ALA A 199 -10.38 29.47 -3.89
N LEU A 200 -9.17 29.58 -3.33
CA LEU A 200 -8.25 28.44 -3.18
C LEU A 200 -8.82 27.38 -2.22
N ALA A 201 -9.37 27.79 -1.07
CA ALA A 201 -9.96 26.87 -0.12
C ALA A 201 -11.20 26.14 -0.70
N GLU A 202 -12.01 26.85 -1.49
CA GLU A 202 -13.14 26.26 -2.21
C GLU A 202 -12.68 25.22 -3.25
N SER A 203 -11.65 25.54 -4.04
CA SER A 203 -11.04 24.59 -4.99
C SER A 203 -10.53 23.33 -4.29
N ASN A 204 -9.86 23.47 -3.14
CA ASN A 204 -9.38 22.34 -2.35
C ASN A 204 -10.55 21.48 -1.84
N LEU A 205 -11.61 22.10 -1.34
CA LEU A 205 -12.81 21.39 -0.87
C LEU A 205 -13.47 20.58 -2.00
N VAL A 206 -13.65 21.17 -3.18
CA VAL A 206 -14.22 20.46 -4.35
C VAL A 206 -13.33 19.27 -4.76
N THR A 207 -12.01 19.43 -4.67
CA THR A 207 -11.04 18.36 -4.96
C THR A 207 -11.19 17.21 -3.96
N GLU A 208 -11.23 17.50 -2.65
CA GLU A 208 -11.35 16.46 -1.63
C GLU A 208 -12.73 15.77 -1.67
N ILE A 209 -13.80 16.49 -2.01
CA ILE A 209 -15.12 15.90 -2.25
C ILE A 209 -15.07 14.93 -3.43
N THR A 210 -14.39 15.30 -4.51
CA THR A 210 -14.23 14.41 -5.69
C THR A 210 -13.44 13.16 -5.32
N ASN A 211 -12.32 13.32 -4.61
CA ASN A 211 -11.52 12.19 -4.14
C ASN A 211 -12.32 11.26 -3.20
N LEU A 212 -13.18 11.82 -2.33
CA LEU A 212 -14.05 11.03 -1.47
C LEU A 212 -15.04 10.17 -2.29
N HIS A 213 -15.60 10.69 -3.40
CA HIS A 213 -16.46 9.90 -4.28
C HIS A 213 -15.73 8.71 -4.91
N ASP A 214 -14.49 8.92 -5.35
CA ASP A 214 -13.66 7.85 -5.93
C ASP A 214 -13.38 6.74 -4.90
N VAL A 215 -13.06 7.12 -3.67
CA VAL A 215 -12.77 6.18 -2.59
C VAL A 215 -14.03 5.46 -2.10
N ILE A 216 -15.18 6.13 -2.02
CA ILE A 216 -16.47 5.47 -1.74
C ILE A 216 -16.80 4.43 -2.82
N THR A 217 -16.50 4.73 -4.08
CA THR A 217 -16.68 3.77 -5.19
C THR A 217 -15.79 2.54 -5.01
N ARG A 218 -14.53 2.73 -4.59
CA ARG A 218 -13.63 1.62 -4.23
C ARG A 218 -14.14 0.84 -3.02
N PHE A 219 -14.61 1.52 -1.98
CA PHE A 219 -15.20 0.91 -0.79
C PHE A 219 -16.37 0.00 -1.18
N HIS A 220 -17.29 0.48 -2.03
CA HIS A 220 -18.40 -0.31 -2.53
C HIS A 220 -17.95 -1.53 -3.35
N ARG A 221 -16.91 -1.39 -4.19
CA ARG A 221 -16.37 -2.51 -4.97
C ARG A 221 -15.78 -3.63 -4.09
N VAL A 222 -15.12 -3.27 -2.98
CA VAL A 222 -14.36 -4.21 -2.15
C VAL A 222 -15.20 -4.78 -1.02
N ILE A 223 -15.97 -3.94 -0.32
CA ILE A 223 -16.71 -4.30 0.90
C ILE A 223 -18.18 -4.61 0.58
N HIS A 224 -18.69 -4.22 -0.60
CA HIS A 224 -20.07 -4.45 -1.02
C HIS A 224 -21.12 -3.80 -0.11
N GLY A 225 -20.78 -2.64 0.46
CA GLY A 225 -21.65 -1.83 1.32
C GLY A 225 -21.40 -0.33 1.15
N GLN A 226 -22.23 0.48 1.80
CA GLN A 226 -22.04 1.94 1.86
C GLN A 226 -21.35 2.31 3.17
N PRO A 227 -20.30 3.15 3.17
CA PRO A 227 -19.67 3.59 4.41
C PRO A 227 -20.60 4.52 5.18
N ALA A 228 -20.63 4.40 6.50
CA ALA A 228 -21.27 5.40 7.36
C ALA A 228 -20.56 6.75 7.27
N ASP A 229 -21.28 7.82 7.58
CA ASP A 229 -20.66 9.15 7.74
C ASP A 229 -19.73 9.15 8.95
N ASN A 230 -18.51 9.67 8.80
CA ASN A 230 -17.50 9.79 9.86
C ASN A 230 -17.05 8.45 10.47
N LEU A 231 -16.56 7.55 9.63
CA LEU A 231 -15.89 6.33 10.07
C LEU A 231 -14.72 6.65 11.02
N GLN A 232 -14.56 5.82 12.03
CA GLN A 232 -13.49 5.95 13.01
C GLN A 232 -12.21 5.26 12.52
N LEU A 233 -11.07 5.87 12.83
CA LEU A 233 -9.75 5.27 12.59
C LEU A 233 -9.61 4.04 13.52
N PRO A 234 -9.42 2.84 12.98
CA PRO A 234 -9.33 1.62 13.77
C PRO A 234 -7.92 1.44 14.31
N ALA A 235 -7.79 0.69 15.40
CA ALA A 235 -6.50 0.18 15.85
C ALA A 235 -6.26 -1.19 15.19
N VAL A 236 -5.25 -1.27 14.32
CA VAL A 236 -4.78 -2.58 13.83
C VAL A 236 -4.01 -3.25 14.97
N PRO A 237 -4.26 -4.53 15.29
CA PRO A 237 -3.60 -5.24 16.39
C PRO A 237 -2.08 -5.38 16.19
N ALA A 238 -1.33 -4.37 16.60
CA ALA A 238 0.13 -4.35 16.48
C ALA A 238 0.83 -5.34 17.43
N GLY A 239 0.13 -5.86 18.45
CA GLY A 239 0.68 -6.81 19.42
C GLY A 239 1.08 -8.17 18.80
N GLU A 240 0.52 -8.51 17.65
CA GLU A 240 0.85 -9.73 16.90
C GLU A 240 2.08 -9.54 15.99
N ILE A 241 2.56 -8.30 15.80
CA ILE A 241 3.76 -8.00 15.03
C ILE A 241 4.98 -8.13 15.96
N PRO A 242 5.94 -9.03 15.68
CA PRO A 242 7.13 -9.18 16.51
C PRO A 242 7.96 -7.90 16.58
N ALA A 243 8.63 -7.66 17.71
CA ALA A 243 9.51 -6.50 17.87
C ALA A 243 10.76 -6.54 16.98
N MET A 244 11.17 -7.74 16.53
CA MET A 244 12.35 -7.93 15.70
C MET A 244 11.96 -8.40 14.30
N ARG A 245 12.51 -7.73 13.29
CA ARG A 245 12.34 -8.08 11.88
C ARG A 245 12.66 -9.55 11.59
N ASP A 246 13.73 -10.07 12.20
CA ASP A 246 14.19 -11.44 11.94
C ASP A 246 13.17 -12.47 12.45
N THR A 247 12.54 -12.21 13.60
CA THR A 247 11.43 -13.02 14.11
C THR A 247 10.20 -12.93 13.21
N ALA A 248 9.87 -11.74 12.69
CA ALA A 248 8.77 -11.59 11.72
C ALA A 248 9.00 -12.41 10.44
N LEU A 249 10.26 -12.46 9.97
CA LEU A 249 10.63 -13.25 8.80
C LEU A 249 10.59 -14.76 9.07
N GLU A 250 11.01 -15.20 10.26
CA GLU A 250 10.93 -16.61 10.67
C GLU A 250 9.48 -17.09 10.71
N ILE A 251 8.59 -16.29 11.31
CA ILE A 251 7.15 -16.58 11.31
C ILE A 251 6.61 -16.60 9.88
N ALA A 252 6.97 -15.63 9.04
CA ALA A 252 6.54 -15.59 7.65
C ALA A 252 6.98 -16.84 6.85
N TYR A 253 8.19 -17.37 7.07
CA TYR A 253 8.64 -18.60 6.41
C TYR A 253 7.84 -19.85 6.82
N GLN A 254 7.28 -19.86 8.02
CA GLN A 254 6.49 -20.99 8.52
C GLN A 254 5.01 -20.86 8.12
N GLN A 255 4.45 -19.65 8.23
CA GLN A 255 3.01 -19.42 8.15
C GLN A 255 2.54 -18.84 6.83
N SER A 256 3.42 -18.21 6.03
CA SER A 256 3.00 -17.54 4.79
C SER A 256 2.29 -18.52 3.84
N PRO A 257 1.04 -18.22 3.44
CA PRO A 257 0.30 -19.05 2.50
C PRO A 257 0.98 -19.14 1.12
N VAL A 258 1.72 -18.10 0.71
CA VAL A 258 2.45 -18.06 -0.56
C VAL A 258 3.55 -19.14 -0.59
N ILE A 259 4.32 -19.25 0.49
CA ILE A 259 5.41 -20.24 0.59
C ILE A 259 4.82 -21.64 0.72
N ASN A 260 3.79 -21.79 1.55
CA ASN A 260 3.18 -23.10 1.77
C ASN A 260 2.50 -23.63 0.49
N ALA A 261 1.82 -22.80 -0.29
CA ALA A 261 1.30 -23.20 -1.60
C ALA A 261 2.40 -23.67 -2.55
N ALA A 262 3.53 -22.95 -2.61
CA ALA A 262 4.66 -23.33 -3.47
C ALA A 262 5.34 -24.65 -3.03
N ILE A 263 5.42 -24.92 -1.72
CA ILE A 263 5.92 -26.20 -1.19
C ILE A 263 5.02 -27.36 -1.62
N GLU A 264 3.70 -27.22 -1.47
CA GLU A 264 2.77 -28.29 -1.86
C GLU A 264 2.70 -28.47 -3.39
N ASN A 265 2.87 -27.39 -4.17
CA ASN A 265 3.01 -27.48 -5.61
C ASN A 265 4.27 -28.27 -6.02
N LEU A 266 5.40 -28.06 -5.34
CA LEU A 266 6.63 -28.82 -5.57
C LEU A 266 6.44 -30.31 -5.30
N ARG A 267 5.77 -30.67 -4.19
CA ARG A 267 5.44 -32.06 -3.84
C ARG A 267 4.49 -32.71 -4.85
N SER A 268 3.48 -31.97 -5.29
CA SER A 268 2.60 -32.39 -6.39
C SER A 268 3.41 -32.66 -7.67
N ALA A 269 4.31 -31.75 -8.06
CA ALA A 269 5.17 -31.94 -9.23
C ALA A 269 6.11 -33.15 -9.09
N GLN A 270 6.59 -33.43 -7.87
CA GLN A 270 7.40 -34.61 -7.57
C GLN A 270 6.62 -35.91 -7.78
N GLU A 271 5.40 -36.01 -7.25
CA GLU A 271 4.56 -37.20 -7.46
C GLU A 271 4.10 -37.34 -8.91
N ALA A 272 3.90 -36.23 -9.61
CA ALA A 272 3.66 -36.23 -11.05
C ALA A 272 4.84 -36.85 -11.83
N LEU A 273 6.07 -36.57 -11.40
CA LEU A 273 7.27 -37.21 -11.95
C LEU A 273 7.33 -38.70 -11.56
N ASN A 274 7.01 -39.08 -10.33
CA ASN A 274 6.97 -40.48 -9.89
C ASN A 274 5.97 -41.31 -10.72
N ALA A 275 4.79 -40.76 -11.00
CA ALA A 275 3.77 -41.38 -11.84
C ALA A 275 4.27 -41.70 -13.26
N THR A 276 5.28 -40.99 -13.78
CA THR A 276 5.89 -41.32 -15.08
C THR A 276 6.68 -42.64 -15.08
N ASN A 277 6.91 -43.25 -13.90
CA ASN A 277 7.50 -44.58 -13.80
C ASN A 277 6.49 -45.71 -14.09
N SER A 278 5.19 -45.47 -13.93
CA SER A 278 4.14 -46.49 -14.10
C SER A 278 4.15 -47.16 -15.50
N PRO A 279 4.29 -46.45 -16.63
CA PRO A 279 4.36 -47.07 -17.95
C PRO A 279 5.53 -48.04 -18.16
N PHE A 280 6.56 -47.99 -17.31
CA PHE A 280 7.71 -48.90 -17.32
C PHE A 280 7.52 -50.12 -16.41
N MET A 281 6.33 -50.29 -15.82
CA MET A 281 5.95 -51.41 -14.98
C MET A 281 4.73 -52.13 -15.58
N PRO A 282 4.51 -53.41 -15.25
CA PRO A 282 3.33 -54.14 -15.72
C PRO A 282 2.05 -53.66 -15.02
N ARG A 283 0.91 -53.86 -15.68
CA ARG A 283 -0.43 -53.72 -15.12
C ARG A 283 -1.13 -55.07 -15.06
N VAL A 284 -1.78 -55.35 -13.94
CA VAL A 284 -2.51 -56.57 -13.64
C VAL A 284 -3.93 -56.20 -13.22
N ASP A 285 -4.92 -56.65 -14.01
CA ASP A 285 -6.34 -56.49 -13.70
C ASP A 285 -7.01 -57.86 -13.50
N LEU A 286 -7.91 -57.96 -12.53
CA LEU A 286 -8.87 -59.07 -12.40
C LEU A 286 -10.17 -58.66 -13.08
N ARG A 287 -10.63 -59.43 -14.07
CA ARG A 287 -11.82 -59.12 -14.86
C ARG A 287 -12.81 -60.26 -14.78
N TYR A 288 -14.04 -59.94 -14.39
CA TYR A 288 -15.18 -60.82 -14.56
C TYR A 288 -16.04 -60.27 -15.70
N ARG A 289 -16.44 -61.14 -16.63
CA ARG A 289 -17.30 -60.78 -17.76
C ARG A 289 -18.41 -61.82 -17.90
N ASN A 290 -19.64 -61.34 -17.99
CA ASN A 290 -20.80 -62.11 -18.42
C ASN A 290 -21.42 -61.42 -19.64
N GLU A 291 -21.63 -62.16 -20.72
CA GLU A 291 -22.06 -61.63 -22.00
C GLU A 291 -23.13 -62.52 -22.61
N VAL A 292 -24.29 -61.94 -22.89
CA VAL A 292 -25.42 -62.60 -23.54
C VAL A 292 -25.65 -61.93 -24.87
N GLU A 293 -25.62 -62.71 -25.93
CA GLU A 293 -25.81 -62.20 -27.29
C GLU A 293 -26.90 -63.00 -28.02
N HIS A 294 -27.58 -62.35 -28.94
CA HIS A 294 -28.55 -62.97 -29.84
C HIS A 294 -28.17 -62.74 -31.29
N ASP A 295 -28.30 -63.81 -32.08
CA ASP A 295 -28.12 -63.81 -33.53
C ASP A 295 -26.72 -63.29 -33.95
N THR A 296 -25.69 -63.53 -33.13
CA THR A 296 -24.30 -63.12 -33.40
C THR A 296 -23.67 -63.98 -34.50
N ASP A 297 -22.73 -63.37 -35.24
CA ASP A 297 -21.88 -64.04 -36.21
C ASP A 297 -22.64 -64.70 -37.38
N GLY A 298 -23.90 -64.29 -37.61
CA GLY A 298 -24.78 -64.87 -38.63
C GLY A 298 -25.42 -66.20 -38.22
N VAL A 299 -25.31 -66.58 -36.95
CA VAL A 299 -25.92 -67.79 -36.39
C VAL A 299 -27.09 -67.39 -35.51
N GLU A 300 -28.30 -67.77 -35.92
CA GLU A 300 -29.50 -67.53 -35.11
C GLU A 300 -29.43 -68.29 -33.79
N GLY A 301 -29.74 -67.60 -32.69
CA GLY A 301 -29.77 -68.19 -31.36
C GLY A 301 -29.15 -67.34 -30.26
N ARG A 302 -29.27 -67.83 -29.02
CA ARG A 302 -28.71 -67.18 -27.83
C ARG A 302 -27.33 -67.76 -27.50
N PHE A 303 -26.35 -66.87 -27.38
CA PHE A 303 -25.01 -67.15 -26.88
C PHE A 303 -24.87 -66.62 -25.46
N ASP A 304 -24.27 -67.41 -24.57
CA ASP A 304 -24.00 -67.03 -23.18
C ASP A 304 -22.53 -67.32 -22.88
N GLN A 305 -21.77 -66.28 -22.56
CA GLN A 305 -20.35 -66.35 -22.26
C GLN A 305 -20.09 -65.81 -20.86
N GLU A 306 -19.40 -66.60 -20.04
CA GLU A 306 -18.94 -66.19 -18.71
C GLU A 306 -17.45 -66.46 -18.59
N ALA A 307 -16.69 -65.46 -18.16
CA ALA A 307 -15.24 -65.55 -18.02
C ALA A 307 -14.75 -64.81 -16.76
N LEU A 308 -13.80 -65.44 -16.06
CA LEU A 308 -12.97 -64.80 -15.04
C LEU A 308 -11.53 -64.81 -15.54
N GLU A 309 -10.96 -63.63 -15.75
CA GLU A 309 -9.69 -63.42 -16.43
C GLU A 309 -8.73 -62.65 -15.52
N LEU A 310 -7.46 -63.04 -15.51
CA LEU A 310 -6.37 -62.25 -14.97
C LEU A 310 -5.59 -61.66 -16.15
N VAL A 311 -5.72 -60.35 -16.36
CA VAL A 311 -5.14 -59.67 -17.52
C VAL A 311 -3.82 -59.03 -17.12
N PHE A 312 -2.73 -59.57 -17.66
CA PHE A 312 -1.40 -58.97 -17.56
C PHE A 312 -1.09 -58.17 -18.82
N SER A 313 -0.74 -56.90 -18.64
CA SER A 313 -0.33 -56.01 -19.75
C SER A 313 0.98 -55.31 -19.41
N TYR A 314 1.92 -55.33 -20.36
CA TYR A 314 3.22 -54.67 -20.20
C TYR A 314 3.66 -54.04 -21.51
N ASN A 315 3.95 -52.74 -21.46
CA ASN A 315 4.41 -51.98 -22.62
C ASN A 315 5.93 -52.13 -22.78
N LEU A 316 6.37 -52.88 -23.79
CA LEU A 316 7.79 -53.09 -24.06
C LEU A 316 8.44 -51.90 -24.80
N PHE A 317 7.70 -51.23 -25.68
CA PHE A 317 8.22 -50.13 -26.48
C PHE A 317 7.09 -49.27 -27.06
N ARG A 318 7.14 -47.96 -26.79
CA ARG A 318 6.21 -46.95 -27.32
C ARG A 318 6.96 -45.82 -28.04
N GLY A 319 7.91 -46.15 -28.89
CA GLY A 319 8.62 -45.16 -29.72
C GLY A 319 9.41 -44.10 -28.94
N GLY A 320 9.82 -44.40 -27.70
CA GLY A 320 10.51 -43.44 -26.82
C GLY A 320 9.62 -42.37 -26.16
N ALA A 321 8.30 -42.43 -26.35
CA ALA A 321 7.36 -41.46 -25.78
C ALA A 321 7.40 -41.42 -24.25
N ASP A 322 7.43 -42.58 -23.58
CA ASP A 322 7.44 -42.66 -22.11
C ASP A 322 8.74 -42.06 -21.53
N SER A 323 9.88 -42.24 -22.21
CA SER A 323 11.15 -41.61 -21.82
C SER A 323 11.17 -40.10 -22.03
N ALA A 324 10.51 -39.61 -23.10
CA ALA A 324 10.35 -38.18 -23.32
C ALA A 324 9.44 -37.53 -22.27
N ARG A 325 8.34 -38.19 -21.92
CA ARG A 325 7.42 -37.77 -20.84
C ARG A 325 8.13 -37.70 -19.50
N LYS A 326 8.97 -38.68 -19.15
CA LYS A 326 9.78 -38.60 -17.91
C LYS A 326 10.71 -37.38 -17.88
N ARG A 327 11.34 -37.03 -19.01
CA ARG A 327 12.18 -35.82 -19.11
C ARG A 327 11.37 -34.53 -19.04
N GLU A 328 10.17 -34.50 -19.62
CA GLU A 328 9.24 -33.37 -19.51
C GLU A 328 8.90 -33.09 -18.04
N TYR A 329 8.42 -34.10 -17.30
CA TYR A 329 8.05 -33.95 -15.89
C TYR A 329 9.26 -33.66 -15.00
N TYR A 330 10.46 -34.12 -15.37
CA TYR A 330 11.69 -33.73 -14.68
C TYR A 330 11.96 -32.23 -14.80
N ASN A 331 11.72 -31.63 -15.98
CA ASN A 331 11.87 -30.19 -16.16
C ASN A 331 10.77 -29.40 -15.42
N LEU A 332 9.53 -29.91 -15.39
CA LEU A 332 8.43 -29.30 -14.62
C LEU A 332 8.72 -29.32 -13.11
N TYR A 333 9.26 -30.41 -12.60
CA TYR A 333 9.73 -30.50 -11.21
C TYR A 333 10.82 -29.47 -10.90
N ASN A 334 11.81 -29.30 -11.77
CA ASN A 334 12.83 -28.26 -11.60
C ASN A 334 12.26 -26.84 -11.70
N ALA A 335 11.24 -26.61 -12.54
CA ALA A 335 10.53 -25.33 -12.58
C ALA A 335 9.84 -25.04 -11.24
N ALA A 336 9.17 -26.03 -10.64
CA ALA A 336 8.55 -25.89 -9.32
C ALA A 336 9.57 -25.59 -8.20
N ILE A 337 10.81 -26.10 -8.30
CA ILE A 337 11.90 -25.74 -7.37
C ILE A 337 12.21 -24.23 -7.46
N GLU A 338 12.32 -23.69 -8.67
CA GLU A 338 12.59 -22.26 -8.87
C GLU A 338 11.40 -21.38 -8.46
N GLU A 339 10.15 -21.82 -8.69
CA GLU A 339 8.95 -21.13 -8.20
C GLU A 339 8.93 -21.03 -6.67
N ARG A 340 9.27 -22.11 -5.96
CA ARG A 340 9.40 -22.08 -4.49
C ARG A 340 10.50 -21.10 -4.03
N LYS A 341 11.65 -21.05 -4.72
CA LYS A 341 12.71 -20.08 -4.41
C LYS A 341 12.23 -18.65 -4.62
N GLN A 342 11.50 -18.39 -5.72
CA GLN A 342 10.91 -17.08 -5.99
C GLN A 342 9.91 -16.67 -4.89
N ALA A 343 9.07 -17.60 -4.43
CA ALA A 343 8.14 -17.36 -3.32
C ALA A 343 8.88 -16.94 -2.03
N CYS A 344 9.96 -17.63 -1.67
CA CYS A 344 10.80 -17.25 -0.51
C CYS A 344 11.41 -15.84 -0.67
N LEU A 345 11.88 -15.48 -1.87
CA LEU A 345 12.49 -14.17 -2.12
C LEU A 345 11.45 -13.04 -2.07
N ASN A 346 10.27 -13.26 -2.66
CA ASN A 346 9.18 -12.29 -2.66
C ASN A 346 8.69 -12.01 -1.23
N VAL A 347 8.35 -13.05 -0.47
CA VAL A 347 7.87 -12.89 0.92
C VAL A 347 8.92 -12.20 1.79
N ARG A 348 10.20 -12.57 1.63
CA ARG A 348 11.30 -11.89 2.33
C ARG A 348 11.35 -10.40 2.01
N GLN A 349 11.29 -10.04 0.73
CA GLN A 349 11.32 -8.64 0.30
C GLN A 349 10.11 -7.88 0.86
N GLU A 350 8.91 -8.44 0.72
CA GLU A 350 7.66 -7.79 1.13
C GLU A 350 7.57 -7.60 2.64
N VAL A 351 7.91 -8.62 3.43
CA VAL A 351 7.96 -8.53 4.91
C VAL A 351 9.03 -7.53 5.35
N THR A 352 10.21 -7.55 4.74
CA THR A 352 11.29 -6.61 5.12
C THR A 352 10.90 -5.16 4.83
N ILE A 353 10.30 -4.88 3.67
CA ILE A 353 9.84 -3.53 3.31
C ILE A 353 8.70 -3.10 4.23
N ALA A 354 7.70 -3.96 4.43
CA ALA A 354 6.55 -3.63 5.27
C ALA A 354 6.97 -3.37 6.73
N PHE A 355 7.88 -4.18 7.27
CA PHE A 355 8.41 -4.01 8.63
C PHE A 355 9.18 -2.70 8.80
N ASN A 356 10.12 -2.40 7.89
CA ASN A 356 10.89 -1.15 7.95
C ASN A 356 9.98 0.09 7.84
N ASN A 357 8.89 0.00 7.07
CA ASN A 357 7.93 1.09 6.95
C ASN A 357 7.20 1.36 8.28
N ILE A 358 6.92 0.34 9.09
CA ILE A 358 6.25 0.52 10.39
C ILE A 358 7.11 1.42 11.29
N GLU A 359 8.39 1.10 11.48
CA GLU A 359 9.29 1.89 12.33
C GLU A 359 9.40 3.35 11.86
N ALA A 360 9.52 3.55 10.54
CA ALA A 360 9.59 4.89 9.95
C ALA A 360 8.28 5.68 10.15
N LEU A 361 7.13 5.02 9.95
CA LEU A 361 5.80 5.64 10.05
C LEU A 361 5.42 5.93 11.51
N GLU A 362 5.79 5.09 12.47
CA GLU A 362 5.60 5.36 13.91
C GLU A 362 6.29 6.66 14.32
N GLN A 363 7.54 6.84 13.88
CA GLN A 363 8.28 8.08 14.13
C GLN A 363 7.66 9.28 13.38
N GLN A 364 7.19 9.08 12.15
CA GLN A 364 6.53 10.13 11.37
C GLN A 364 5.21 10.58 12.01
N VAL A 365 4.40 9.67 12.54
CA VAL A 365 3.15 9.99 13.27
C VAL A 365 3.47 10.87 14.48
N MET A 366 4.52 10.54 15.23
CA MET A 366 4.93 11.30 16.41
C MET A 366 5.43 12.71 16.06
N LEU A 367 6.23 12.84 15.00
CA LEU A 367 6.76 14.12 14.52
C LEU A 367 5.66 15.02 13.92
N THR A 368 4.78 14.46 13.10
CA THR A 368 3.66 15.19 12.50
C THR A 368 2.66 15.67 13.54
N GLU A 369 2.41 14.89 14.59
CA GLU A 369 1.52 15.32 15.67
C GLU A 369 2.11 16.50 16.45
N ARG A 370 3.40 16.45 16.75
CA ARG A 370 4.09 17.57 17.41
C ARG A 370 4.01 18.85 16.56
N ASN A 371 4.18 18.74 15.25
CA ASN A 371 4.04 19.87 14.32
C ASN A 371 2.60 20.41 14.32
N ARG A 372 1.60 19.52 14.19
CA ARG A 372 0.18 19.89 14.20
C ARG A 372 -0.22 20.64 15.47
N ILE A 373 0.22 20.18 16.64
CA ILE A 373 -0.03 20.84 17.93
C ILE A 373 0.64 22.22 17.98
N ALA A 374 1.86 22.35 17.47
CA ALA A 374 2.57 23.62 17.44
C ALA A 374 1.88 24.64 16.52
N GLN A 375 1.50 24.22 15.31
CA GLN A 375 0.81 25.08 14.35
C GLN A 375 -0.58 25.51 14.83
N ASP A 376 -1.31 24.62 15.52
CA ASP A 376 -2.60 24.98 16.14
C ASP A 376 -2.43 26.11 17.17
N LYS A 377 -1.38 26.06 17.99
CA LYS A 377 -1.09 27.12 18.97
C LYS A 377 -0.73 28.43 18.28
N THR A 378 0.14 28.39 17.25
CA THR A 378 0.55 29.57 16.47
C THR A 378 -0.65 30.24 15.82
N ARG A 379 -1.48 29.47 15.13
CA ARG A 379 -2.70 29.96 14.47
C ARG A 379 -3.65 30.63 15.45
N ARG A 380 -3.87 30.05 16.63
CA ARG A 380 -4.72 30.66 17.68
C ARG A 380 -4.15 31.99 18.17
N ALA A 381 -2.85 32.02 18.48
CA ALA A 381 -2.19 33.25 18.92
C ALA A 381 -2.22 34.35 17.84
N TYR A 382 -2.02 33.99 16.58
CA TYR A 382 -2.07 34.95 15.46
C TYR A 382 -3.49 35.47 15.23
N ARG A 383 -4.52 34.62 15.42
CA ARG A 383 -5.91 35.04 15.39
C ARG A 383 -6.22 36.07 16.48
N ASP A 384 -5.82 35.80 17.71
CA ASP A 384 -6.04 36.73 18.84
C ASP A 384 -5.32 38.07 18.61
N GLN A 385 -4.09 38.05 18.09
CA GLN A 385 -3.33 39.25 17.76
C GLN A 385 -3.89 40.03 16.57
N PHE A 386 -4.43 39.33 15.57
CA PHE A 386 -5.09 39.94 14.42
C PHE A 386 -6.39 40.62 14.84
N ASP A 387 -7.17 40.01 15.72
CA ASP A 387 -8.44 40.57 16.23
C ASP A 387 -8.21 41.90 16.99
N ILE A 388 -7.05 42.07 17.64
CA ILE A 388 -6.62 43.34 18.30
C ILE A 388 -5.80 44.27 17.39
N GLY A 389 -5.57 43.91 16.12
CA GLY A 389 -4.87 44.74 15.13
C GLY A 389 -3.34 44.73 15.18
N ASN A 390 -2.73 43.81 15.93
CA ASN A 390 -1.27 43.73 16.12
C ASN A 390 -0.55 42.74 15.17
N ARG A 391 -1.28 42.03 14.30
CA ARG A 391 -0.75 41.06 13.33
C ARG A 391 -1.35 41.27 11.95
N THR A 392 -0.63 40.90 10.89
CA THR A 392 -1.11 41.09 9.52
C THR A 392 -2.13 40.02 9.11
N LEU A 393 -2.98 40.35 8.13
CA LEU A 393 -3.91 39.39 7.53
C LEU A 393 -3.17 38.23 6.85
N LEU A 394 -2.04 38.50 6.19
CA LEU A 394 -1.22 37.49 5.52
C LEU A 394 -0.77 36.42 6.52
N ASP A 395 -0.23 36.85 7.66
CA ASP A 395 0.24 35.94 8.72
C ASP A 395 -0.89 35.04 9.25
N LEU A 396 -2.10 35.59 9.44
CA LEU A 396 -3.26 34.82 9.88
C LEU A 396 -3.65 33.77 8.83
N LEU A 397 -3.76 34.19 7.57
CA LEU A 397 -4.15 33.31 6.46
C LEU A 397 -3.11 32.20 6.22
N ASP A 398 -1.83 32.53 6.33
CA ASP A 398 -0.74 31.56 6.17
C ASP A 398 -0.70 30.56 7.33
N SER A 399 -0.86 31.02 8.57
CA SER A 399 -0.93 30.13 9.74
C SER A 399 -2.13 29.17 9.70
N GLN A 400 -3.25 29.61 9.11
CA GLN A 400 -4.43 28.78 8.91
C GLN A 400 -4.18 27.69 7.86
N ASN A 401 -3.54 28.04 6.74
CA ASN A 401 -3.20 27.06 5.70
C ASN A 401 -2.14 26.06 6.17
N GLU A 402 -1.10 26.52 6.88
CA GLU A 402 -0.09 25.64 7.47
C GLU A 402 -0.72 24.63 8.45
N TYR A 403 -1.65 25.07 9.30
CA TYR A 403 -2.40 24.16 10.17
C TYR A 403 -3.18 23.12 9.36
N PHE A 404 -3.92 23.53 8.31
CA PHE A 404 -4.62 22.61 7.42
C PHE A 404 -3.68 21.56 6.82
N ASP A 405 -2.52 21.98 6.29
CA ASP A 405 -1.53 21.07 5.71
C ASP A 405 -0.94 20.10 6.75
N THR A 406 -0.70 20.55 7.98
CA THR A 406 -0.26 19.64 9.06
C THR A 406 -1.33 18.61 9.47
N GLN A 407 -2.62 18.97 9.45
CA GLN A 407 -3.70 18.01 9.71
C GLN A 407 -3.74 16.92 8.64
N ARG A 408 -3.62 17.29 7.36
CA ARG A 408 -3.57 16.35 6.24
C ARG A 408 -2.37 15.41 6.35
N ALA A 409 -1.19 15.96 6.66
CA ALA A 409 0.03 15.18 6.84
C ALA A 409 -0.08 14.18 8.00
N HIS A 410 -0.68 14.59 9.12
CA HIS A 410 -0.84 13.74 10.29
C HIS A 410 -1.81 12.58 10.05
N ILE A 411 -3.02 12.85 9.49
CA ILE A 411 -3.97 11.77 9.19
C ILE A 411 -3.43 10.78 8.16
N THR A 412 -2.68 11.29 7.16
CA THR A 412 -2.03 10.44 6.15
C THR A 412 -1.03 9.51 6.82
N ALA A 413 -0.15 10.03 7.70
CA ALA A 413 0.82 9.22 8.42
C ALA A 413 0.16 8.15 9.31
N GLN A 414 -0.97 8.48 9.97
CA GLN A 414 -1.73 7.51 10.78
C GLN A 414 -2.31 6.38 9.94
N THR A 415 -2.93 6.71 8.80
CA THR A 415 -3.55 5.69 7.92
C THR A 415 -2.50 4.84 7.20
N ASP A 416 -1.35 5.43 6.88
CA ASP A 416 -0.23 4.72 6.27
C ASP A 416 0.40 3.74 7.27
N LEU A 417 0.54 4.13 8.55
CA LEU A 417 1.00 3.24 9.62
C LEU A 417 0.08 2.04 9.78
N ALA A 418 -1.23 2.27 9.89
CA ALA A 418 -2.22 1.19 10.00
C ALA A 418 -2.19 0.26 8.77
N THR A 419 -2.01 0.82 7.57
CA THR A 419 -1.87 0.05 6.33
C THR A 419 -0.59 -0.79 6.33
N ALA A 420 0.54 -0.25 6.81
CA ALA A 420 1.82 -0.97 6.90
C ALA A 420 1.75 -2.13 7.92
N GLN A 421 1.08 -1.92 9.05
CA GLN A 421 0.80 -2.97 10.05
C GLN A 421 -0.03 -4.10 9.44
N ALA A 422 -1.16 -3.77 8.80
CA ALA A 422 -2.01 -4.76 8.15
C ALA A 422 -1.29 -5.53 7.03
N ARG A 423 -0.45 -4.84 6.25
CA ARG A 423 0.36 -5.46 5.19
C ARG A 423 1.39 -6.45 5.74
N THR A 424 2.05 -6.10 6.85
CA THR A 424 2.99 -7.01 7.52
C THR A 424 2.29 -8.28 8.00
N LEU A 425 1.14 -8.14 8.66
CA LEU A 425 0.32 -9.27 9.12
C LEU A 425 -0.18 -10.15 7.95
N SER A 426 -0.63 -9.53 6.85
CA SER A 426 -1.10 -10.24 5.66
C SER A 426 0.00 -11.08 5.00
N ASN A 427 1.21 -10.51 4.86
CA ASN A 427 2.36 -11.22 4.30
C ASN A 427 2.83 -12.40 5.18
N MET A 428 2.65 -12.29 6.50
CA MET A 428 2.88 -13.35 7.46
C MET A 428 1.78 -14.43 7.45
N GLY A 429 0.59 -14.13 6.90
CA GLY A 429 -0.57 -15.01 6.92
C GLY A 429 -1.38 -14.95 8.22
N LEU A 430 -1.34 -13.80 8.91
CA LEU A 430 -1.91 -13.59 10.24
C LEU A 430 -2.96 -12.47 10.30
N LEU A 431 -3.28 -11.80 9.20
CA LEU A 431 -4.18 -10.64 9.25
C LEU A 431 -5.59 -11.04 9.69
N LEU A 432 -6.17 -12.10 9.10
CA LEU A 432 -7.51 -12.54 9.47
C LEU A 432 -7.58 -13.00 10.93
N ALA A 433 -6.57 -13.78 11.35
CA ALA A 433 -6.47 -14.28 12.72
C ALA A 433 -6.35 -13.13 13.73
N SER A 434 -5.48 -12.15 13.46
CA SER A 434 -5.27 -10.99 14.35
C SER A 434 -6.51 -10.09 14.45
N LEU A 435 -7.30 -9.97 13.38
CA LEU A 435 -8.55 -9.21 13.37
C LEU A 435 -9.74 -10.00 13.96
N GLU A 436 -9.52 -11.25 14.37
CA GLU A 436 -10.54 -12.19 14.83
C GLU A 436 -11.71 -12.30 13.82
N VAL A 437 -11.40 -12.28 12.52
CA VAL A 437 -12.36 -12.38 11.45
C VAL A 437 -12.42 -13.82 10.97
N ASP A 438 -13.59 -14.44 11.08
CA ASP A 438 -13.81 -15.77 10.54
C ASP A 438 -13.69 -15.73 9.01
N GLY A 439 -12.80 -16.56 8.48
CA GLY A 439 -12.65 -16.74 7.04
C GLY A 439 -13.89 -17.40 6.42
N LEU A 440 -13.98 -17.34 5.09
CA LEU A 440 -15.04 -18.03 4.36
C LEU A 440 -15.04 -19.53 4.68
N ASN A 441 -16.22 -20.07 5.05
CA ASN A 441 -16.44 -21.48 5.39
C ASN A 441 -15.59 -22.01 6.56
N ALA A 442 -15.34 -21.18 7.58
CA ALA A 442 -14.56 -21.55 8.77
C ALA A 442 -15.03 -22.86 9.44
N GLU A 443 -16.33 -23.08 9.60
CA GLU A 443 -16.87 -24.32 10.19
C GLU A 443 -16.50 -25.56 9.36
N ARG A 444 -16.62 -25.47 8.04
CA ARG A 444 -16.28 -26.57 7.12
C ARG A 444 -14.77 -26.85 7.11
N LEU A 445 -13.95 -25.82 7.25
CA LEU A 445 -12.49 -25.97 7.38
C LEU A 445 -12.11 -26.66 8.69
N ALA A 446 -12.80 -26.36 9.79
CA ALA A 446 -12.57 -27.00 11.08
C ALA A 446 -12.86 -28.52 11.04
N GLU A 447 -13.85 -28.95 10.25
CA GLU A 447 -14.11 -30.38 10.02
C GLU A 447 -12.99 -31.09 9.23
N LEU A 448 -12.23 -30.34 8.43
CA LEU A 448 -11.19 -30.85 7.53
C LEU A 448 -9.77 -30.75 8.12
N ASP A 449 -9.61 -30.29 9.36
CA ASP A 449 -8.30 -29.94 9.93
C ASP A 449 -7.28 -31.10 9.89
N LEU A 450 -7.73 -32.34 10.16
CA LEU A 450 -6.89 -33.54 10.08
C LEU A 450 -6.40 -33.85 8.65
N ASP A 451 -7.20 -33.52 7.63
CA ASP A 451 -6.86 -33.73 6.21
C ASP A 451 -5.99 -32.60 5.63
N LEU A 452 -5.88 -31.49 6.36
CA LEU A 452 -5.11 -30.28 5.99
C LEU A 452 -3.75 -30.22 6.71
N GLY A 453 -3.53 -31.08 7.71
CA GLY A 453 -2.29 -31.18 8.47
C GLY A 453 -1.11 -31.62 7.61
N ARG A 454 0.06 -31.01 7.86
CA ARG A 454 1.33 -31.38 7.22
C ARG A 454 2.06 -32.39 8.10
N ASP A 455 2.63 -33.43 7.48
CA ASP A 455 3.56 -34.32 8.17
C ASP A 455 4.88 -33.59 8.46
N ALA A 456 5.29 -33.58 9.72
CA ALA A 456 6.45 -32.82 10.20
C ALA A 456 7.79 -33.46 9.80
N ASP A 457 7.79 -34.75 9.45
CA ASP A 457 8.99 -35.53 9.16
C ASP A 457 9.41 -35.50 7.67
N ASP A 458 8.66 -34.83 6.79
CA ASP A 458 9.01 -34.74 5.37
C ASP A 458 10.05 -33.64 5.10
N GLU A 459 11.23 -34.03 4.60
CA GLU A 459 12.32 -33.12 4.23
C GLU A 459 11.91 -32.09 3.16
N ASN A 460 10.96 -32.43 2.28
CA ASN A 460 10.41 -31.50 1.28
C ASN A 460 9.39 -30.52 1.88
N ALA A 461 8.91 -30.77 3.11
CA ALA A 461 8.05 -29.85 3.87
C ALA A 461 8.82 -28.69 4.48
N GLN A 462 10.10 -28.90 4.77
CA GLN A 462 10.90 -27.89 5.45
C GLN A 462 11.15 -26.72 4.51
N ALA A 463 10.79 -25.52 4.97
CA ALA A 463 11.01 -24.28 4.26
C ALA A 463 12.53 -24.04 4.11
N LEU A 464 13.12 -24.58 3.04
CA LEU A 464 14.49 -24.34 2.61
C LEU A 464 14.60 -22.93 1.98
N CYS A 465 14.02 -21.92 2.62
CA CYS A 465 14.28 -20.53 2.28
C CYS A 465 15.72 -20.21 2.73
N PRO A 466 16.52 -19.50 1.91
CA PRO A 466 17.93 -19.27 2.23
C PRO A 466 18.11 -18.55 3.57
N ALA A 467 18.90 -19.12 4.49
CA ALA A 467 19.11 -18.57 5.83
C ALA A 467 19.81 -17.19 5.83
N ALA A 468 20.49 -16.83 4.75
CA ALA A 468 21.16 -15.53 4.63
C ALA A 468 20.12 -14.41 4.46
N ILE A 469 19.80 -13.73 5.56
CA ILE A 469 19.07 -12.47 5.57
C ILE A 469 20.10 -11.39 5.20
N PRO A 470 19.96 -10.66 4.08
CA PRO A 470 20.82 -9.52 3.81
C PRO A 470 20.77 -8.56 5.00
N MET A 471 21.93 -8.12 5.50
CA MET A 471 21.96 -7.10 6.54
C MET A 471 21.16 -5.90 6.02
N PRO A 472 20.25 -5.33 6.84
CA PRO A 472 19.53 -4.15 6.41
C PRO A 472 20.54 -3.09 6.00
N ALA A 473 20.33 -2.43 4.87
CA ALA A 473 20.99 -1.17 4.61
C ALA A 473 20.46 -0.16 5.62
N SER A 474 21.03 -0.13 6.82
CA SER A 474 20.69 0.85 7.84
C SER A 474 21.26 2.19 7.38
N VAL A 475 20.40 3.12 6.99
CA VAL A 475 20.80 4.52 6.96
C VAL A 475 21.00 4.91 8.42
N ASP A 476 22.26 5.12 8.82
CA ASP A 476 22.60 5.57 10.16
C ASP A 476 21.99 6.95 10.39
N ARG A 477 20.81 6.94 11.01
CA ARG A 477 20.00 8.12 11.26
C ARG A 477 20.71 9.06 12.22
N GLU A 478 21.43 8.52 13.21
CA GLU A 478 22.24 9.31 14.12
C GLU A 478 23.41 9.96 13.39
N ALA A 479 24.13 9.24 12.53
CA ALA A 479 25.17 9.85 11.70
C ALA A 479 24.61 10.86 10.70
N LEU A 480 23.41 10.64 10.14
CA LEU A 480 22.76 11.60 9.24
C LEU A 480 22.39 12.88 9.99
N PHE A 481 21.68 12.78 11.11
CA PHE A 481 21.33 13.94 11.94
C PHE A 481 22.56 14.57 12.59
N ALA A 482 23.58 13.79 12.96
CA ALA A 482 24.85 14.32 13.44
C ALA A 482 25.60 15.05 12.33
N ARG A 483 25.55 14.61 11.07
CA ARG A 483 26.10 15.38 9.93
C ARG A 483 25.31 16.66 9.68
N LEU A 484 23.98 16.59 9.71
CA LEU A 484 23.10 17.75 9.54
C LEU A 484 23.28 18.77 10.68
N ASN A 485 23.43 18.29 11.91
CA ASN A 485 23.67 19.12 13.09
C ASN A 485 25.13 19.60 13.15
N ALA A 486 26.11 18.81 12.70
CA ALA A 486 27.51 19.23 12.61
C ALA A 486 27.75 20.22 11.45
N SER A 487 26.89 20.23 10.43
CA SER A 487 26.87 21.32 9.45
C SER A 487 26.30 22.63 9.99
N ALA A 488 25.66 22.62 11.17
CA ALA A 488 25.43 23.81 11.98
C ALA A 488 26.60 23.96 12.96
N ASP A 489 27.69 24.60 12.52
CA ASP A 489 28.94 24.69 13.28
C ASP A 489 28.77 25.51 14.58
N PRO A 490 28.77 24.90 15.78
CA PRO A 490 28.58 25.61 17.04
C PRO A 490 29.71 26.58 17.35
N ALA A 491 30.92 26.32 16.82
CA ALA A 491 32.05 27.22 16.94
C ALA A 491 31.88 28.46 16.07
N ALA A 492 31.17 28.33 14.93
CA ALA A 492 30.85 29.46 14.08
C ALA A 492 29.75 30.33 14.69
N VAL A 493 28.75 29.73 15.36
CA VAL A 493 27.74 30.48 16.14
C VAL A 493 28.38 31.21 17.33
N ALA A 494 29.26 30.54 18.08
CA ALA A 494 29.97 31.14 19.21
C ALA A 494 31.02 32.20 18.79
N ALA A 495 31.71 32.00 17.66
CA ALA A 495 32.66 32.96 17.10
C ALA A 495 31.95 34.19 16.55
N SER A 496 30.78 34.03 15.91
CA SER A 496 29.94 35.15 15.49
C SER A 496 29.41 35.95 16.69
N SER A 497 28.96 35.29 17.77
CA SER A 497 28.56 36.00 19.00
C SER A 497 29.71 36.73 19.69
N ALA A 498 30.92 36.15 19.70
CA ALA A 498 32.10 36.74 20.32
C ALA A 498 32.68 37.89 19.48
N ALA A 499 32.64 37.78 18.16
CA ALA A 499 33.05 38.84 17.24
C ALA A 499 32.14 40.07 17.35
N LEU A 500 30.82 39.87 17.44
CA LEU A 500 29.88 40.98 17.66
C LEU A 500 30.01 41.63 19.04
N ALA A 501 30.24 40.84 20.10
CA ALA A 501 30.55 41.40 21.42
C ALA A 501 31.84 42.24 21.40
N GLY A 502 32.85 41.83 20.62
CA GLY A 502 34.07 42.60 20.40
C GLY A 502 33.86 43.89 19.59
N LEU A 503 32.99 43.85 18.57
CA LEU A 503 32.62 45.02 17.76
C LEU A 503 31.82 46.06 18.59
N ALA A 504 30.88 45.61 19.41
CA ALA A 504 30.07 46.47 20.28
C ALA A 504 30.87 47.10 21.43
N ALA A 505 31.92 46.43 21.93
CA ALA A 505 32.75 46.94 23.04
C ALA A 505 33.77 48.02 22.62
N GLY A 506 34.00 48.23 21.32
CA GLY A 506 35.08 49.08 20.80
C GLY A 506 34.67 50.43 20.19
N SER A 507 33.38 50.76 20.10
CA SER A 507 32.93 51.99 19.43
C SER A 507 31.53 52.44 19.86
N ASP A 508 31.35 53.75 20.09
CA ASP A 508 30.05 54.41 20.33
C ASP A 508 29.06 54.31 19.14
N ARG A 509 29.43 53.64 18.05
CA ARG A 509 28.66 53.52 16.79
C ARG A 509 27.82 52.24 16.69
N TYR A 510 27.90 51.36 17.67
CA TYR A 510 27.11 50.13 17.75
C TYR A 510 26.03 50.28 18.82
N ARG A 511 24.77 50.00 18.45
CA ARG A 511 23.67 49.98 19.40
C ARG A 511 23.11 48.57 19.49
N GLU A 512 23.01 48.04 20.71
CA GLU A 512 22.33 46.78 20.98
C GLU A 512 20.82 46.97 20.69
N VAL A 513 20.25 46.09 19.86
CA VAL A 513 18.82 46.14 19.47
C VAL A 513 18.07 44.93 20.02
N GLY A 514 18.48 44.39 21.16
CA GLY A 514 17.76 43.34 21.90
C GLY A 514 17.68 41.98 21.19
N GLY A 515 17.98 40.90 21.92
CA GLY A 515 18.32 39.63 21.25
C GLY A 515 19.68 39.72 20.56
N ASP A 516 20.15 38.68 19.90
CA ASP A 516 21.47 38.61 19.26
C ASP A 516 21.58 39.51 18.00
N MET A 517 21.05 40.74 18.04
CA MET A 517 21.03 41.73 16.96
C MET A 517 21.80 42.99 17.39
N VAL A 518 22.74 43.43 16.54
CA VAL A 518 23.50 44.67 16.73
C VAL A 518 23.26 45.58 15.54
N ALA A 519 22.81 46.80 15.79
CA ALA A 519 22.75 47.82 14.76
C ALA A 519 24.09 48.54 14.66
N LEU A 520 24.67 48.53 13.46
CA LEU A 520 25.72 49.45 13.06
C LEU A 520 25.05 50.70 12.49
N GLU A 521 25.24 51.83 13.16
CA GLU A 521 24.83 53.11 12.60
C GLU A 521 25.84 53.52 11.51
N MET A 522 25.55 53.12 10.28
CA MET A 522 26.15 53.73 9.10
C MET A 522 25.35 55.01 8.83
N ASN A 523 26.00 56.15 8.67
CA ASN A 523 25.28 57.40 8.39
C ASN A 523 25.55 57.85 6.95
N VAL A 524 25.14 57.01 6.00
CA VAL A 524 25.20 57.35 4.56
C VAL A 524 24.09 58.34 4.26
N GLN A 525 24.44 59.62 4.13
CA GLN A 525 23.47 60.66 3.81
C GLN A 525 23.32 60.83 2.31
N PHE A 526 22.08 61.08 1.90
CA PHE A 526 21.73 61.31 0.50
C PHE A 526 21.25 62.74 0.27
N ALA A 527 21.61 63.29 -0.89
CA ALA A 527 20.99 64.52 -1.38
C ALA A 527 19.46 64.35 -1.55
N LEU A 528 18.73 65.46 -1.52
CA LEU A 528 17.28 65.48 -1.71
C LEU A 528 16.92 64.76 -3.03
N ASN A 529 15.94 63.84 -2.99
CA ASN A 529 15.51 63.00 -4.12
C ASN A 529 16.58 62.14 -4.80
N SER A 530 17.72 61.87 -4.14
CA SER A 530 18.78 61.01 -4.67
C SER A 530 18.90 59.68 -3.93
N SER A 531 19.27 58.62 -4.66
CA SER A 531 19.77 57.34 -4.13
C SER A 531 21.24 57.08 -4.51
N VAL A 532 21.93 58.09 -5.05
CA VAL A 532 23.36 58.00 -5.40
C VAL A 532 24.20 58.20 -4.15
N ILE A 533 25.10 57.25 -3.89
CA ILE A 533 26.04 57.28 -2.77
C ILE A 533 27.18 58.26 -3.12
N SER A 534 27.51 59.15 -2.20
CA SER A 534 28.68 60.02 -2.34
C SER A 534 29.96 59.26 -1.97
N SER A 535 31.05 59.49 -2.70
CA SER A 535 32.35 58.90 -2.42
C SER A 535 32.89 59.22 -1.02
N ALA A 536 32.31 60.21 -0.33
CA ALA A 536 32.61 60.52 1.07
C ALA A 536 32.26 59.37 2.04
N TYR A 537 31.42 58.41 1.62
CA TYR A 537 30.98 57.27 2.43
C TYR A 537 31.64 55.94 2.02
N ASP A 538 32.56 55.95 1.06
CA ASP A 538 33.23 54.74 0.56
C ASP A 538 33.99 54.02 1.69
N ASP A 539 34.71 54.78 2.54
CA ASP A 539 35.45 54.23 3.68
C ASP A 539 34.51 53.62 4.73
N GLU A 540 33.33 54.20 4.94
CA GLU A 540 32.33 53.70 5.90
C GLU A 540 31.70 52.39 5.41
N ILE A 541 31.38 52.31 4.12
CA ILE A 541 30.85 51.10 3.48
C ILE A 541 31.93 50.01 3.40
N ALA A 542 33.18 50.37 3.13
CA ALA A 542 34.30 49.42 3.12
C ALA A 542 34.54 48.79 4.51
N ASN A 543 34.45 49.57 5.58
CA ASN A 543 34.61 49.06 6.95
C ASN A 543 33.49 48.07 7.34
N ALA A 544 32.23 48.36 6.98
CA ALA A 544 31.13 47.41 7.17
C ALA A 544 31.35 46.12 6.35
N ALA A 545 31.89 46.24 5.13
CA ALA A 545 32.19 45.09 4.30
C ALA A 545 33.32 44.19 4.87
N VAL A 546 34.31 44.76 5.58
CA VAL A 546 35.34 43.96 6.26
C VAL A 546 34.70 43.05 7.30
N VAL A 547 33.79 43.57 8.12
CA VAL A 547 33.07 42.79 9.15
C VAL A 547 32.27 41.65 8.51
N LEU A 548 31.49 41.93 7.46
CA LEU A 548 30.67 40.90 6.79
C LEU A 548 31.52 39.84 6.09
N ARG A 549 32.70 40.21 5.59
CA ARG A 549 33.63 39.27 4.95
C ARG A 549 34.34 38.37 5.96
N GLU A 550 34.73 38.91 7.11
CA GLU A 550 35.36 38.16 8.20
C GLU A 550 34.35 37.24 8.91
N HIS A 551 33.04 37.52 8.78
CA HIS A 551 31.97 36.78 9.44
C HIS A 551 30.83 36.40 8.47
N PRO A 552 31.02 35.37 7.62
CA PRO A 552 30.06 35.01 6.58
C PRO A 552 28.71 34.47 7.06
N ASN A 553 28.56 34.22 8.37
CA ASN A 553 27.32 33.77 8.98
C ASN A 553 26.43 34.92 9.49
N ILE A 554 26.96 36.15 9.53
CA ILE A 554 26.16 37.33 9.89
C ILE A 554 25.27 37.68 8.71
N ARG A 555 23.98 37.90 8.97
CA ARG A 555 23.07 38.50 8.00
C ARG A 555 22.89 39.97 8.33
N ALA A 556 22.92 40.84 7.33
CA ALA A 556 22.70 42.27 7.52
C ALA A 556 21.45 42.73 6.78
N THR A 557 20.59 43.44 7.51
CA THR A 557 19.45 44.19 6.99
C THR A 557 19.85 45.65 6.84
N ILE A 558 19.85 46.14 5.61
CA ILE A 558 20.15 47.52 5.25
C ILE A 558 18.82 48.27 5.20
N GLU A 559 18.61 49.19 6.13
CA GLU A 559 17.36 49.93 6.31
C GLU A 559 17.49 51.35 5.77
N GLY A 560 16.73 51.68 4.72
CA GLY A 560 16.68 53.04 4.20
C GLY A 560 15.61 53.88 4.87
N HIS A 561 15.91 55.14 5.17
CA HIS A 561 14.97 56.10 5.75
C HIS A 561 14.90 57.39 4.92
N THR A 562 13.76 58.06 5.01
CA THR A 562 13.49 59.36 4.37
C THR A 562 13.00 60.38 5.40
N ASP A 563 13.10 61.67 5.04
CA ASP A 563 12.45 62.72 5.81
C ASP A 563 10.94 62.79 5.47
N SER A 564 10.19 63.63 6.17
CA SER A 564 8.73 63.74 5.97
C SER A 564 8.31 64.54 4.72
N THR A 565 9.24 64.92 3.85
CA THR A 565 8.96 65.74 2.66
C THR A 565 8.59 64.83 1.49
N GLY A 566 7.30 64.70 1.17
CA GLY A 566 6.81 63.85 0.07
C GLY A 566 5.58 63.02 0.47
N THR A 567 5.06 62.21 -0.46
CA THR A 567 4.00 61.23 -0.13
C THR A 567 4.62 59.99 0.51
N ALA A 568 3.86 59.27 1.33
CA ALA A 568 4.34 58.05 1.99
C ALA A 568 4.81 56.99 0.97
N GLU A 569 4.10 56.86 -0.16
CA GLU A 569 4.46 55.93 -1.24
C GLU A 569 5.78 56.31 -1.92
N TYR A 570 5.99 57.61 -2.18
CA TYR A 570 7.24 58.11 -2.76
C TYR A 570 8.42 57.92 -1.81
N ASN A 571 8.20 58.22 -0.53
CA ASN A 571 9.21 58.08 0.52
C ASN A 571 9.57 56.62 0.81
N GLN A 572 8.61 55.70 0.72
CA GLN A 572 8.85 54.26 0.77
C GLN A 572 9.73 53.82 -0.40
N TRP A 573 9.31 54.13 -1.63
CA TRP A 573 10.07 53.81 -2.84
C TRP A 573 11.50 54.37 -2.83
N LEU A 574 11.68 55.63 -2.40
CA LEU A 574 13.00 56.26 -2.35
C LEU A 574 13.91 55.61 -1.30
N SER A 575 13.34 55.25 -0.14
CA SER A 575 14.07 54.58 0.92
C SER A 575 14.55 53.17 0.53
N GLU A 576 13.72 52.40 -0.19
CA GLU A 576 14.09 51.08 -0.74
C GLU A 576 15.24 51.19 -1.75
N ARG A 577 15.21 52.20 -2.62
CA ARG A 577 16.28 52.42 -3.61
C ARG A 577 17.60 52.81 -2.97
N ARG A 578 17.58 53.58 -1.87
CA ARG A 578 18.79 53.92 -1.10
C ARG A 578 19.39 52.69 -0.43
N ALA A 579 18.57 51.89 0.25
CA ALA A 579 19.00 50.63 0.85
C ALA A 579 19.57 49.66 -0.21
N SER A 580 18.90 49.55 -1.35
CA SER A 580 19.35 48.71 -2.47
C SER A 580 20.67 49.20 -3.07
N SER A 581 20.88 50.52 -3.13
CA SER A 581 22.13 51.09 -3.67
C SER A 581 23.33 50.77 -2.78
N VAL A 582 23.16 50.80 -1.45
CA VAL A 582 24.20 50.40 -0.49
C VAL A 582 24.45 48.89 -0.55
N ARG A 583 23.38 48.08 -0.62
CA ARG A 583 23.46 46.62 -0.83
C ARG A 583 24.26 46.28 -2.08
N ASP A 584 23.91 46.91 -3.20
CA ASP A 584 24.54 46.61 -4.48
C ASP A 584 26.02 47.03 -4.52
N MET A 585 26.39 48.11 -3.82
CA MET A 585 27.79 48.52 -3.67
C MET A 585 28.59 47.48 -2.86
N LEU A 586 28.05 47.00 -1.75
CA LEU A 586 28.66 45.93 -0.94
C LEU A 586 28.88 44.64 -1.75
N ILE A 587 27.92 44.28 -2.60
CA ILE A 587 28.04 43.11 -3.49
C ILE A 587 29.06 43.36 -4.60
N ARG A 588 28.91 44.45 -5.36
CA ARG A 588 29.67 44.69 -6.60
C ARG A 588 31.12 45.10 -6.35
N GLU A 589 31.37 45.91 -5.32
CA GLU A 589 32.68 46.52 -5.08
C GLU A 589 33.46 45.82 -3.95
N HIS A 590 32.74 45.22 -2.98
CA HIS A 590 33.35 44.56 -1.84
C HIS A 590 33.14 43.04 -1.78
N GLY A 591 32.41 42.46 -2.76
CA GLY A 591 32.30 41.01 -2.94
C GLY A 591 31.50 40.29 -1.86
N ILE A 592 30.59 40.98 -1.16
CA ILE A 592 29.74 40.35 -0.15
C ILE A 592 28.68 39.48 -0.83
N PRO A 593 28.49 38.21 -0.40
CA PRO A 593 27.43 37.34 -0.92
C PRO A 593 26.03 37.98 -0.76
N GLY A 594 25.25 38.00 -1.84
CA GLY A 594 23.96 38.70 -1.86
C GLY A 594 22.86 38.07 -0.97
N ASP A 595 23.08 36.86 -0.50
CA ASP A 595 22.27 36.09 0.46
C ASP A 595 22.54 36.48 1.93
N GLN A 596 23.66 37.15 2.21
CA GLN A 596 23.93 37.78 3.52
C GLN A 596 23.24 39.13 3.68
N LEU A 597 22.71 39.73 2.60
CA LEU A 597 22.25 41.12 2.59
C LEU A 597 20.77 41.25 2.20
N VAL A 598 19.95 41.80 3.10
CA VAL A 598 18.55 42.17 2.84
C VAL A 598 18.45 43.69 2.81
N ALA A 599 17.80 44.27 1.79
CA ALA A 599 17.55 45.72 1.72
C ALA A 599 16.07 46.00 1.99
N VAL A 600 15.77 46.88 2.94
CA VAL A 600 14.40 47.24 3.35
C VAL A 600 14.27 48.76 3.37
N GLY A 601 13.23 49.30 2.74
CA GLY A 601 12.86 50.69 2.93
C GLY A 601 11.90 50.86 4.11
N ARG A 602 12.14 51.85 4.96
CA ARG A 602 11.29 52.21 6.10
C ARG A 602 10.51 53.51 5.87
N GLY A 603 10.71 54.16 4.72
CA GLY A 603 10.11 55.45 4.42
C GLY A 603 10.37 56.48 5.52
N GLN A 604 9.37 57.32 5.80
CA GLN A 604 9.42 58.37 6.83
C GLN A 604 8.94 57.90 8.22
N THR A 605 8.73 56.59 8.40
CA THR A 605 7.98 56.04 9.55
C THR A 605 8.79 55.97 10.85
N LEU A 606 10.11 56.07 10.77
CA LEU A 606 11.05 55.97 11.90
C LEU A 606 12.02 57.18 11.92
N PRO A 607 11.54 58.39 12.26
CA PRO A 607 12.41 59.57 12.37
C PRO A 607 13.25 59.53 13.65
N ILE A 608 14.52 59.92 13.54
CA ILE A 608 15.46 60.03 14.67
C ILE A 608 15.69 61.49 15.10
N ALA A 609 15.25 62.43 14.27
CA ALA A 609 15.33 63.86 14.52
C ALA A 609 14.05 64.57 14.09
N ASP A 610 13.86 65.79 14.56
CA ASP A 610 12.70 66.61 14.24
C ASP A 610 12.67 66.98 12.74
N ASN A 611 11.59 66.61 12.05
CA ASN A 611 11.41 66.90 10.62
C ASN A 611 11.08 68.36 10.33
N ASP A 612 10.82 69.19 11.34
CA ASP A 612 10.50 70.60 11.15
C ASP A 612 11.76 71.44 10.85
N THR A 613 12.94 70.97 11.23
CA THR A 613 14.24 71.64 10.98
C THR A 613 14.95 71.10 9.73
N VAL A 614 15.73 71.94 9.03
CA VAL A 614 16.52 71.51 7.86
C VAL A 614 17.56 70.46 8.28
N GLU A 615 18.18 70.67 9.44
CA GLU A 615 19.18 69.82 10.05
C GLU A 615 18.58 68.47 10.48
N GLY A 616 17.36 68.46 11.04
CA GLY A 616 16.68 67.23 11.42
C GLY A 616 16.19 66.41 10.22
N ARG A 617 15.69 67.06 9.16
CA ARG A 617 15.40 66.38 7.88
C ARG A 617 16.66 65.75 7.29
N ALA A 618 17.80 66.42 7.35
CA ALA A 618 19.06 65.85 6.89
C ALA A 618 19.46 64.58 7.66
N ARG A 619 19.26 64.57 8.99
CA ARG A 619 19.50 63.38 9.82
C ARG A 619 18.53 62.23 9.54
N ASN A 620 17.30 62.51 9.12
CA ASN A 620 16.33 61.46 8.80
C ASN A 620 16.55 60.81 7.42
N ARG A 621 17.30 61.45 6.51
CA ARG A 621 17.70 60.88 5.20
C ARG A 621 18.96 60.02 5.32
N ARG A 622 18.83 58.84 5.96
CA ARG A 622 19.95 57.94 6.28
C ARG A 622 19.69 56.51 5.83
N VAL A 623 20.73 55.69 5.88
CA VAL A 623 20.64 54.22 5.73
C VAL A 623 21.36 53.58 6.90
N GLU A 624 20.65 52.81 7.72
CA GLU A 624 21.23 52.04 8.83
C GLU A 624 21.48 50.59 8.42
N MET A 625 22.41 49.90 9.09
CA MET A 625 22.64 48.48 8.88
C MET A 625 22.44 47.73 10.19
N VAL A 626 21.47 46.82 10.22
CA VAL A 626 21.18 45.94 11.35
C VAL A 626 21.76 44.56 11.07
N MET A 627 22.68 44.11 11.91
CA MET A 627 23.29 42.79 11.80
C MET A 627 22.61 41.82 12.77
N ASP A 628 22.15 40.69 12.24
CA ASP A 628 21.53 39.59 12.97
C ASP A 628 22.50 38.39 13.05
N VAL A 629 22.60 37.83 14.25
CA VAL A 629 23.54 36.76 14.61
C VAL A 629 22.79 35.48 15.01
N ALA A 630 21.44 35.49 15.07
CA ALA A 630 20.65 34.33 15.43
C ALA A 630 20.24 33.50 14.19
N MET A 631 20.91 32.34 14.01
CA MET A 631 20.26 31.14 13.48
C MET A 631 20.70 29.92 14.27
#